data_AF-A0A180GR97-F1
#
_entry.id   AF-A0A180GR97-F1
#
_cell.length_a   1.000
_cell.length_b   1.000
_cell.length_c   1.000
_cell.angle_alpha   90.00
_cell.angle_beta   90.00
_cell.angle_gamma   90.00
#
_symmetry.space_group_name_H-M   'P 1'
#
loop_
_entity.id
_entity.type
_entity.pdbx_description
1 polymer ?
#
loop_
_entity_poly.entity_id
_entity_poly.type
_entity_poly.pdbx_seq_one_letter_code
_entity_poly.pdbx_strand_id
1 'polypeptide(L)'
;MRCIFSQADPLPQGVEGEAMGIKSTPEEEHAYSQRTMGCPCPAMSAMINHSYLKPCDDEDSLPFFQVVQALRKCYNFSFPFAFIFVLATNVRLGTILTWRFTLKQIKKHGVIEHDASISRYNSSEGDYLNPQGELVDNFIDGIHYPPGLESAEKMITLEDFAKKRVELEDRLTSFLFLQPKFWIHLLGIGEAAMTLRAFADKSSPLYARDMCVRADWLRIWLKEERFPLELGWENRRDGYKITLFGIFRTIWKLYRATNAIKNEKSINQ
;
A
#
# COMPACT_ATOMS: atom_id res chain seq x y z
N MET A 1 -15.21 -83.13 -11.81
CA MET A 1 -14.25 -83.97 -12.56
C MET A 1 -13.34 -83.02 -13.36
N ARG A 2 -12.03 -82.97 -13.02
CA ARG A 2 -10.81 -82.54 -13.77
C ARG A 2 -10.93 -81.37 -14.80
N CYS A 3 -10.25 -80.23 -14.61
CA CYS A 3 -8.88 -79.86 -15.08
C CYS A 3 -8.61 -80.18 -16.58
N ILE A 4 -8.10 -79.29 -17.44
CA ILE A 4 -6.72 -78.73 -17.51
C ILE A 4 -6.63 -77.56 -18.54
N PHE A 5 -5.84 -76.53 -18.18
CA PHE A 5 -5.02 -75.50 -18.90
C PHE A 5 -5.06 -75.25 -20.43
N SER A 6 -4.91 -73.96 -20.81
CA SER A 6 -3.88 -73.48 -21.76
C SER A 6 -3.64 -71.94 -21.64
N GLN A 7 -2.52 -71.48 -22.21
CA GLN A 7 -1.63 -70.38 -21.81
C GLN A 7 -1.99 -68.93 -22.22
N ALA A 8 -1.27 -68.04 -21.53
CA ALA A 8 -1.09 -66.59 -21.60
C ALA A 8 -0.92 -65.92 -22.98
N ASP A 9 -1.21 -64.61 -23.00
CA ASP A 9 -0.40 -63.57 -23.65
C ASP A 9 -0.41 -62.27 -22.80
N PRO A 10 0.61 -61.38 -22.92
CA PRO A 10 1.12 -60.55 -21.83
C PRO A 10 0.53 -59.13 -21.74
N LEU A 11 0.68 -58.52 -20.55
CA LEU A 11 0.40 -57.11 -20.26
C LEU A 11 1.15 -56.14 -21.22
N PRO A 12 0.50 -55.05 -21.64
CA PRO A 12 1.19 -53.78 -21.86
C PRO A 12 1.27 -53.01 -20.55
N GLN A 13 2.48 -52.55 -20.26
CA GLN A 13 2.89 -51.80 -19.09
C GLN A 13 2.22 -50.41 -19.00
N GLY A 14 1.99 -50.01 -17.75
CA GLY A 14 2.01 -48.64 -17.21
C GLY A 14 1.75 -47.48 -18.15
N VAL A 15 0.56 -46.89 -18.02
CA VAL A 15 0.44 -45.43 -18.09
C VAL A 15 0.47 -44.96 -16.65
N GLU A 16 1.66 -44.55 -16.20
CA GLU A 16 1.79 -43.72 -15.01
C GLU A 16 0.88 -42.50 -15.22
N GLY A 17 -0.11 -42.35 -14.33
CA GLY A 17 -0.91 -41.15 -14.29
C GLY A 17 -0.02 -39.98 -13.95
N GLU A 18 0.36 -39.18 -14.95
CA GLU A 18 0.78 -37.80 -14.74
C GLU A 18 -0.36 -37.10 -14.00
N ALA A 19 -0.21 -36.98 -12.69
CA ALA A 19 -0.96 -36.00 -11.91
C ALA A 19 -0.62 -34.63 -12.49
N MET A 20 -1.48 -34.12 -13.38
CA MET A 20 -1.47 -32.73 -13.80
C MET A 20 -1.55 -31.88 -12.53
N GLY A 21 -0.40 -31.34 -12.11
CA GLY A 21 -0.34 -30.40 -11.01
C GLY A 21 -1.22 -29.21 -11.34
N ILE A 22 -2.37 -29.12 -10.66
CA ILE A 22 -3.23 -27.94 -10.68
C ILE A 22 -2.36 -26.80 -10.14
N LYS A 23 -1.90 -25.93 -11.04
CA LYS A 23 -1.22 -24.70 -10.64
C LYS A 23 -2.24 -23.85 -9.91
N SER A 24 -1.97 -23.57 -8.63
CA SER A 24 -2.79 -22.66 -7.84
C SER A 24 -2.97 -21.33 -8.56
N THR A 25 -4.15 -20.74 -8.45
CA THR A 25 -4.38 -19.40 -9.01
C THR A 25 -3.48 -18.38 -8.28
N PRO A 26 -3.15 -17.23 -8.89
CA PRO A 26 -2.40 -16.17 -8.19
C PRO A 26 -3.07 -15.70 -6.90
N GLU A 27 -4.40 -15.83 -6.80
CA GLU A 27 -5.20 -15.51 -5.61
C GLU A 27 -5.06 -16.58 -4.53
N GLU A 28 -4.92 -17.85 -4.89
CA GLU A 28 -4.62 -18.95 -3.98
C GLU A 28 -3.17 -18.90 -3.47
N GLU A 29 -2.20 -18.53 -4.33
CA GLU A 29 -0.79 -18.38 -3.94
C GLU A 29 -0.57 -17.19 -2.98
N HIS A 30 -1.39 -16.14 -3.14
CA HIS A 30 -1.33 -14.89 -2.39
C HIS A 30 -2.62 -14.61 -1.61
N ALA A 31 -3.20 -15.67 -1.05
CA ALA A 31 -4.39 -15.58 -0.22
C ALA A 31 -4.16 -14.62 0.95
N TYR A 32 -5.18 -13.84 1.27
CA TYR A 32 -5.13 -12.93 2.40
C TYR A 32 -5.09 -13.70 3.71
N SER A 33 -4.13 -13.37 4.55
CA SER A 33 -4.06 -13.79 5.95
C SER A 33 -3.54 -12.60 6.77
N GLN A 34 -4.35 -12.11 7.70
CA GLN A 34 -3.98 -10.94 8.50
C GLN A 34 -2.81 -11.29 9.45
N ARG A 35 -1.68 -10.61 9.26
CA ARG A 35 -0.47 -10.75 10.08
C ARG A 35 -0.14 -9.41 10.74
N THR A 36 -0.53 -9.26 12.00
CA THR A 36 -0.28 -8.05 12.80
C THR A 36 1.19 -7.96 13.23
N MET A 37 2.08 -7.62 12.28
CA MET A 37 3.53 -7.52 12.51
C MET A 37 3.97 -6.13 13.03
N GLY A 38 3.05 -5.16 13.12
CA GLY A 38 3.33 -3.78 13.51
C GLY A 38 4.11 -2.99 12.46
N CYS A 39 3.65 -2.92 11.21
CA CYS A 39 4.31 -2.14 10.17
C CYS A 39 3.56 -0.81 9.92
N PRO A 40 4.23 0.36 10.01
CA PRO A 40 3.56 1.65 9.84
C PRO A 40 3.14 1.92 8.39
N CYS A 41 3.60 1.11 7.43
CA CYS A 41 3.29 1.28 6.01
C CYS A 41 2.18 0.31 5.57
N PRO A 42 0.96 0.80 5.24
CA PRO A 42 -0.15 -0.07 4.83
C PRO A 42 0.17 -0.86 3.54
N ALA A 43 1.01 -0.32 2.66
CA ALA A 43 1.42 -1.02 1.46
C ALA A 43 2.27 -2.25 1.76
N MET A 44 3.18 -2.12 2.73
CA MET A 44 4.09 -3.20 3.10
C MET A 44 3.36 -4.27 3.90
N SER A 45 2.49 -3.86 4.84
CA SER A 45 1.61 -4.79 5.55
C SER A 45 0.71 -5.57 4.59
N ALA A 46 0.11 -4.93 3.58
CA ALA A 46 -0.69 -5.64 2.59
C ALA A 46 0.12 -6.67 1.80
N MET A 47 1.36 -6.33 1.42
CA MET A 47 2.26 -7.30 0.80
C MET A 47 2.61 -8.47 1.74
N ILE A 48 2.69 -8.25 3.05
CA ILE A 48 2.92 -9.31 4.05
C ILE A 48 1.67 -10.17 4.24
N ASN A 49 0.50 -9.55 4.39
CA ASN A 49 -0.78 -10.23 4.58
C ASN A 49 -1.16 -11.10 3.38
N HIS A 50 -0.76 -10.69 2.18
CA HIS A 50 -0.92 -11.46 0.95
C HIS A 50 0.32 -12.31 0.61
N SER A 51 1.24 -12.52 1.55
CA SER A 51 2.39 -13.42 1.38
C SER A 51 3.35 -13.07 0.22
N TYR A 52 3.32 -11.84 -0.31
CA TYR A 52 4.32 -11.34 -1.26
C TYR A 52 5.66 -11.05 -0.57
N LEU A 53 5.60 -10.64 0.69
CA LEU A 53 6.73 -10.58 1.61
C LEU A 53 6.44 -11.55 2.76
N LYS A 54 7.41 -12.38 3.14
CA LYS A 54 7.24 -13.43 4.14
C LYS A 54 8.25 -13.30 5.30
N PRO A 55 8.39 -12.13 5.95
CA PRO A 55 9.16 -12.05 7.19
C PRO A 55 8.45 -12.88 8.26
N CYS A 56 9.18 -13.64 9.06
CA CYS A 56 8.67 -14.43 10.18
C CYS A 56 8.54 -13.57 11.44
N ASP A 57 9.53 -12.70 11.69
CA ASP A 57 9.57 -11.72 12.76
C ASP A 57 9.99 -10.34 12.23
N ASP A 58 10.28 -9.37 13.11
CA ASP A 58 10.68 -8.03 12.72
C ASP A 58 12.20 -7.81 12.56
N GLU A 59 13.02 -8.81 12.91
CA GLU A 59 14.47 -8.84 12.69
C GLU A 59 14.81 -9.46 11.32
N ASP A 60 13.88 -10.22 10.74
CA ASP A 60 14.02 -10.79 9.41
C ASP A 60 14.34 -9.73 8.35
N SER A 61 15.38 -10.02 7.57
CA SER A 61 15.81 -9.12 6.52
C SER A 61 14.86 -9.15 5.32
N LEU A 62 14.53 -7.98 4.81
CA LEU A 62 13.83 -7.73 3.56
C LEU A 62 14.87 -7.27 2.52
N PRO A 63 15.33 -8.19 1.63
CA PRO A 63 16.29 -7.87 0.58
C PRO A 63 15.73 -6.83 -0.39
N PHE A 64 16.59 -5.92 -0.85
CA PHE A 64 16.24 -4.82 -1.74
C PHE A 64 15.41 -5.27 -2.96
N PHE A 65 15.90 -6.26 -3.70
CA PHE A 65 15.22 -6.69 -4.94
C PHE A 65 13.92 -7.45 -4.68
N GLN A 66 13.77 -8.10 -3.52
CA GLN A 66 12.51 -8.73 -3.14
C GLN A 66 11.42 -7.66 -2.95
N VAL A 67 11.75 -6.58 -2.24
CA VAL A 67 10.82 -5.45 -2.05
C VAL A 67 10.50 -4.75 -3.37
N VAL A 68 11.50 -4.53 -4.23
CA VAL A 68 11.29 -3.99 -5.58
C VAL A 68 10.33 -4.85 -6.39
N GLN A 69 10.49 -6.17 -6.38
CA GLN A 69 9.61 -7.10 -7.10
C GLN A 69 8.19 -7.08 -6.52
N ALA A 70 8.05 -7.09 -5.19
CA ALA A 70 6.75 -7.06 -4.53
C ALA A 70 5.98 -5.77 -4.85
N LEU A 71 6.62 -4.59 -4.79
CA LEU A 71 5.99 -3.31 -5.16
C LEU A 71 5.53 -3.30 -6.62
N ARG A 72 6.32 -3.88 -7.52
CA ARG A 72 5.95 -4.00 -8.94
C ARG A 72 4.80 -4.98 -9.14
N LYS A 73 4.79 -6.09 -8.41
CA LYS A 73 3.76 -7.14 -8.54
C LYS A 73 2.42 -6.70 -7.95
N CYS A 74 2.44 -5.98 -6.82
CA CYS A 74 1.25 -5.59 -6.05
C CYS A 74 0.70 -4.21 -6.38
N TYR A 75 1.56 -3.22 -6.64
CA TYR A 75 1.14 -1.83 -6.88
C TYR A 75 1.46 -1.34 -8.29
N ASN A 76 1.92 -2.23 -9.17
CA ASN A 76 2.26 -1.91 -10.55
C ASN A 76 3.26 -0.74 -10.71
N PHE A 77 4.19 -0.60 -9.75
CA PHE A 77 5.28 0.37 -9.86
C PHE A 77 6.12 0.07 -11.11
N SER A 78 6.63 1.11 -11.77
CA SER A 78 7.66 0.94 -12.79
C SER A 78 8.97 0.51 -12.15
N PHE A 79 9.82 -0.18 -12.91
CA PHE A 79 11.12 -0.59 -12.38
C PHE A 79 11.95 0.59 -11.86
N PRO A 80 12.12 1.69 -12.62
CA PRO A 80 12.91 2.82 -12.13
C PRO A 80 12.33 3.42 -10.84
N PHE A 81 11.00 3.52 -10.75
CA PHE A 81 10.38 4.06 -9.55
C PHE A 81 10.54 3.14 -8.34
N ALA A 82 10.24 1.85 -8.48
CA ALA A 82 10.40 0.87 -7.40
C ALA A 82 11.86 0.81 -6.92
N PHE A 83 12.82 0.81 -7.84
CA PHE A 83 14.25 0.81 -7.50
C PHE A 83 14.63 2.04 -6.69
N ILE A 84 14.29 3.25 -7.17
CA ILE A 84 14.62 4.51 -6.49
C ILE A 84 13.91 4.60 -5.14
N PHE A 85 12.66 4.14 -5.05
CA PHE A 85 11.89 4.14 -3.80
C PHE A 85 12.55 3.27 -2.72
N VAL A 86 12.93 2.04 -3.07
CA VAL A 86 13.63 1.12 -2.14
C VAL A 86 15.05 1.62 -1.84
N LEU A 87 15.72 2.27 -2.80
CA LEU A 87 17.02 2.90 -2.57
C LEU A 87 16.93 4.05 -1.57
N ALA A 88 15.97 4.96 -1.75
CA ALA A 88 15.71 6.05 -0.81
C ALA A 88 15.38 5.53 0.60
N THR A 89 14.62 4.43 0.68
CA THR A 89 14.35 3.70 1.93
C THR A 89 15.66 3.24 2.58
N ASN A 90 16.55 2.57 1.83
CA ASN A 90 17.83 2.10 2.36
C ASN A 90 18.76 3.25 2.77
N VAL A 91 18.78 4.36 2.03
CA VAL A 91 19.53 5.57 2.41
C VAL A 91 19.02 6.11 3.75
N ARG A 92 17.70 6.25 3.90
CA ARG A 92 17.06 6.78 5.11
C ARG A 92 17.31 5.88 6.32
N LEU A 93 17.32 4.56 6.13
CA LEU A 93 17.58 3.57 7.19
C LEU A 93 19.07 3.32 7.45
N GLY A 94 19.98 3.87 6.64
CA GLY A 94 21.42 3.61 6.76
C GLY A 94 21.84 2.20 6.33
N THR A 95 21.06 1.54 5.47
CA THR A 95 21.26 0.14 5.06
C THR A 95 21.76 -0.03 3.62
N ILE A 96 22.29 1.04 3.02
CA ILE A 96 22.75 0.99 1.61
C ILE A 96 23.89 0.00 1.37
N LEU A 97 24.71 -0.27 2.38
CA LEU A 97 25.82 -1.22 2.28
C LEU A 97 25.35 -2.68 2.30
N THR A 98 24.24 -2.97 2.99
CA THR A 98 23.72 -4.34 3.17
C THR A 98 22.68 -4.71 2.12
N TRP A 99 22.14 -3.72 1.38
CA TRP A 99 21.06 -3.88 0.39
C TRP A 99 19.85 -4.64 0.94
N ARG A 100 19.55 -4.44 2.22
CA ARG A 100 18.43 -5.07 2.94
C ARG A 100 18.11 -4.25 4.19
N PHE A 101 16.86 -4.23 4.59
CA PHE A 101 16.41 -3.64 5.85
C PHE A 101 15.45 -4.58 6.57
N THR A 102 15.13 -4.33 7.83
CA THR A 102 14.18 -5.14 8.61
C THR A 102 12.93 -4.33 8.95
N LEU A 103 11.85 -5.01 9.39
CA LEU A 103 10.66 -4.28 9.87
C LEU A 103 10.99 -3.46 11.11
N LYS A 104 11.85 -3.95 12.01
CA LYS A 104 12.32 -3.21 13.18
C LYS A 104 12.92 -1.85 12.82
N GLN A 105 13.64 -1.75 11.71
CA GLN A 105 14.20 -0.48 11.25
C GLN A 105 13.11 0.48 10.73
N ILE A 106 12.10 -0.02 10.04
CA ILE A 106 10.98 0.78 9.54
C ILE A 106 10.09 1.28 10.68
N LYS A 107 9.90 0.45 11.73
CA LYS A 107 9.14 0.77 12.95
C LYS A 107 9.76 1.90 13.78
N LYS A 108 11.03 2.26 13.52
CA LYS A 108 11.72 3.28 14.31
C LYS A 108 11.13 4.67 14.02
N HIS A 109 10.49 5.24 15.04
CA HIS A 109 9.92 6.57 14.98
C HIS A 109 10.97 7.65 14.66
N GLY A 110 10.56 8.64 13.87
CA GLY A 110 11.40 9.76 13.46
C GLY A 110 12.36 9.47 12.29
N VAL A 111 12.30 8.28 11.69
CA VAL A 111 13.16 7.90 10.54
C VAL A 111 12.35 7.88 9.24
N ILE A 112 11.56 6.82 9.06
CA ILE A 112 10.54 6.70 8.01
C ILE A 112 9.17 6.91 8.63
N GLU A 113 8.87 6.17 9.70
CA GLU A 113 7.65 6.38 10.48
C GLU A 113 7.63 7.80 11.06
N HIS A 114 6.47 8.43 10.96
CA HIS A 114 6.25 9.83 11.32
C HIS A 114 4.84 10.08 11.87
N ASP A 115 4.75 11.11 12.70
CA ASP A 115 3.48 11.60 13.23
C ASP A 115 2.60 12.19 12.11
N ALA A 116 1.35 12.47 12.48
CA ALA A 116 0.27 12.89 11.62
C ALA A 116 -0.07 11.83 10.55
N SER A 117 0.02 10.55 10.89
CA SER A 117 -0.38 9.47 10.00
C SER A 117 -1.91 9.45 9.76
N ILE A 118 -2.36 8.94 8.61
CA ILE A 118 -3.80 8.85 8.28
C ILE A 118 -4.51 7.79 9.15
N SER A 119 -3.82 6.70 9.43
CA SER A 119 -4.41 5.47 9.98
C SER A 119 -3.72 4.98 11.25
N ARG A 120 -2.71 5.69 11.76
CA ARG A 120 -1.93 5.33 12.94
C ARG A 120 -1.91 6.54 13.87
N TYR A 121 -1.89 6.30 15.18
CA TYR A 121 -1.71 7.39 16.14
C TYR A 121 -0.32 8.00 16.01
N ASN A 122 -0.15 9.23 16.51
CA ASN A 122 1.17 9.77 16.77
C ASN A 122 1.89 8.90 17.81
N SER A 123 3.22 8.89 17.79
CA SER A 123 4.02 8.05 18.70
C SER A 123 3.74 8.33 20.18
N SER A 124 3.33 9.56 20.51
CA SER A 124 2.94 9.98 21.86
C SER A 124 1.49 9.68 22.25
N GLU A 125 0.64 9.28 21.31
CA GLU A 125 -0.81 9.17 21.49
C GLU A 125 -1.30 7.73 21.61
N GLY A 126 -0.59 6.76 21.04
CA GLY A 126 -1.01 5.36 21.09
C GLY A 126 -0.23 4.45 20.15
N ASP A 127 -0.92 3.42 19.63
CA ASP A 127 -0.34 2.50 18.67
C ASP A 127 -0.10 3.19 17.32
N TYR A 128 1.17 3.51 17.07
CA TYR A 128 1.66 4.16 15.87
C TYR A 128 2.13 3.17 14.78
N LEU A 129 1.96 1.86 15.02
CA LEU A 129 2.44 0.80 14.13
C LEU A 129 1.31 0.05 13.42
N ASN A 130 0.18 -0.18 14.09
CA ASN A 130 -0.96 -0.90 13.52
C ASN A 130 -2.10 0.06 13.11
N PRO A 131 -2.88 -0.29 12.07
CA PRO A 131 -4.00 0.53 11.63
C PRO A 131 -5.09 0.68 12.71
N GLN A 132 -5.55 1.90 12.90
CA GLN A 132 -6.62 2.28 13.82
C GLN A 132 -7.87 2.58 13.02
N GLY A 133 -8.89 1.72 13.14
CA GLY A 133 -10.12 1.82 12.36
C GLY A 133 -10.81 3.18 12.48
N GLU A 134 -10.81 3.76 13.68
CA GLU A 134 -11.41 5.07 13.94
C GLU A 134 -10.69 6.23 13.23
N LEU A 135 -9.37 6.18 13.10
CA LEU A 135 -8.62 7.24 12.40
C LEU A 135 -8.90 7.18 10.90
N VAL A 136 -9.01 5.98 10.35
CA VAL A 136 -9.42 5.77 8.95
C VAL A 136 -10.84 6.28 8.71
N ASP A 137 -11.77 5.98 9.62
CA ASP A 137 -13.15 6.48 9.54
C ASP A 137 -13.18 8.00 9.64
N ASN A 138 -12.50 8.59 10.61
CA ASN A 138 -12.39 10.05 10.76
C ASN A 138 -11.79 10.73 9.52
N PHE A 139 -10.82 10.10 8.86
CA PHE A 139 -10.24 10.62 7.62
C PHE A 139 -11.26 10.59 6.48
N ILE A 140 -11.90 9.44 6.24
CA ILE A 140 -12.80 9.23 5.10
C ILE A 140 -14.13 9.96 5.32
N ASP A 141 -14.76 9.79 6.47
CA ASP A 141 -16.07 10.36 6.80
C ASP A 141 -15.98 11.87 7.08
N GLY A 142 -14.78 12.38 7.38
CA GLY A 142 -14.50 13.80 7.46
C GLY A 142 -14.40 14.53 6.11
N ILE A 143 -14.61 13.83 4.99
CA ILE A 143 -14.66 14.40 3.64
C ILE A 143 -16.11 14.74 3.28
N HIS A 144 -16.30 15.91 2.66
CA HIS A 144 -17.63 16.32 2.21
C HIS A 144 -17.99 15.64 0.88
N TYR A 145 -18.87 14.64 0.96
CA TYR A 145 -19.47 14.00 -0.22
C TYR A 145 -20.82 14.64 -0.58
N PRO A 146 -21.16 14.75 -1.88
CA PRO A 146 -22.52 15.07 -2.29
C PRO A 146 -23.55 14.13 -1.64
N PRO A 147 -24.74 14.65 -1.24
CA PRO A 147 -25.77 13.82 -0.63
C PRO A 147 -26.33 12.81 -1.64
N GLY A 148 -26.77 11.65 -1.15
CA GLY A 148 -27.40 10.60 -1.96
C GLY A 148 -26.44 9.73 -2.78
N LEU A 149 -25.12 9.85 -2.58
CA LEU A 149 -24.15 8.95 -3.20
C LEU A 149 -24.07 7.61 -2.49
N GLU A 150 -24.06 6.55 -3.28
CA GLU A 150 -23.73 5.21 -2.83
C GLU A 150 -22.24 5.12 -2.44
N SER A 151 -21.88 4.10 -1.65
CA SER A 151 -20.51 3.94 -1.14
C SER A 151 -19.46 3.88 -2.26
N ALA A 152 -19.78 3.22 -3.39
CA ALA A 152 -18.89 3.09 -4.54
C ALA A 152 -18.70 4.40 -5.33
N GLU A 153 -19.59 5.37 -5.14
CA GLU A 153 -19.56 6.67 -5.82
C GLU A 153 -18.83 7.75 -5.01
N LYS A 154 -18.57 7.49 -3.73
CA LYS A 154 -17.81 8.40 -2.86
C LYS A 154 -16.34 8.41 -3.28
N MET A 155 -15.92 9.55 -3.82
CA MET A 155 -14.57 9.75 -4.35
C MET A 155 -13.79 10.74 -3.47
N ILE A 156 -12.57 10.36 -3.10
CA ILE A 156 -11.61 11.17 -2.38
C ILE A 156 -10.65 11.78 -3.40
N THR A 157 -10.69 13.09 -3.56
CA THR A 157 -9.88 13.81 -4.55
C THR A 157 -8.48 14.15 -4.02
N LEU A 158 -7.58 14.55 -4.92
CA LEU A 158 -6.28 15.11 -4.55
C LEU A 158 -6.40 16.30 -3.58
N GLU A 159 -7.40 17.16 -3.79
CA GLU A 159 -7.66 18.31 -2.93
C GLU A 159 -8.11 17.89 -1.52
N ASP A 160 -8.93 16.84 -1.42
CA ASP A 160 -9.35 16.29 -0.12
C ASP A 160 -8.14 15.72 0.65
N PHE A 161 -7.25 14.99 -0.05
CA PHE A 161 -5.98 14.55 0.55
C PHE A 161 -5.13 15.73 1.02
N ALA A 162 -5.01 16.80 0.23
CA ALA A 162 -4.26 17.99 0.60
C ALA A 162 -4.83 18.66 1.87
N LYS A 163 -6.16 18.86 1.92
CA LYS A 163 -6.85 19.43 3.09
C LYS A 163 -6.63 18.58 4.34
N LYS A 164 -6.92 17.28 4.27
CA LYS A 164 -6.74 16.36 5.39
C LYS A 164 -5.28 16.29 5.85
N ARG A 165 -4.32 16.35 4.91
CA ARG A 165 -2.90 16.38 5.23
C ARG A 165 -2.52 17.61 6.06
N VAL A 166 -3.00 18.79 5.67
CA VAL A 166 -2.81 20.03 6.44
C VAL A 166 -3.48 19.93 7.81
N GLU A 167 -4.74 19.47 7.88
CA GLU A 167 -5.48 19.29 9.14
C GLU A 167 -4.76 18.39 10.14
N LEU A 168 -4.20 17.27 9.67
CA LEU A 168 -3.45 16.34 10.50
C LEU A 168 -2.11 16.95 10.97
N GLU A 169 -1.39 17.67 10.09
CA GLU A 169 -0.13 18.33 10.45
C GLU A 169 -0.29 19.51 11.41
N ASP A 170 -1.41 20.23 11.33
CA ASP A 170 -1.70 21.38 12.19
C ASP A 170 -1.96 20.97 13.66
N ARG A 171 -2.24 19.69 13.91
CA ARG A 171 -2.38 19.13 15.27
C ARG A 171 -1.02 18.92 15.96
N LEU A 172 0.08 18.94 15.21
CA LEU A 172 1.41 18.70 15.76
C LEU A 172 1.93 19.92 16.50
N THR A 173 2.24 19.76 17.78
CA THR A 173 2.80 20.82 18.64
C THR A 173 4.29 20.69 18.87
N SER A 174 4.90 19.55 18.52
CA SER A 174 6.32 19.25 18.73
C SER A 174 6.90 18.48 17.56
N PHE A 175 8.22 18.60 17.36
CA PHE A 175 8.93 17.94 16.26
C PHE A 175 10.25 17.35 16.75
N LEU A 176 10.60 16.17 16.26
CA LEU A 176 11.92 15.58 16.50
C LEU A 176 12.98 16.26 15.64
N PHE A 177 14.22 16.32 16.13
CA PHE A 177 15.34 16.90 15.39
C PHE A 177 15.57 16.24 14.03
N LEU A 178 15.44 14.91 13.96
CA LEU A 178 15.59 14.14 12.71
C LEU A 178 14.35 14.18 11.81
N GLN A 179 13.26 14.78 12.28
CA GLN A 179 11.97 14.83 11.61
C GLN A 179 11.24 16.17 11.86
N PRO A 180 11.82 17.30 11.44
CA PRO A 180 11.14 18.60 11.47
C PRO A 180 9.90 18.60 10.57
N LYS A 181 9.02 19.58 10.77
CA LYS A 181 7.74 19.74 10.05
C LYS A 181 7.84 19.53 8.53
N PHE A 182 8.91 20.03 7.89
CA PHE A 182 9.16 19.84 6.47
C PHE A 182 9.26 18.36 6.07
N TRP A 183 9.95 17.53 6.86
CA TRP A 183 10.12 16.10 6.56
C TRP A 183 8.83 15.31 6.78
N ILE A 184 8.08 15.60 7.86
CA ILE A 184 6.75 15.02 8.06
C ILE A 184 5.85 15.34 6.87
N HIS A 185 5.84 16.61 6.45
CA HIS A 185 5.05 17.06 5.31
C HIS A 185 5.44 16.33 4.02
N LEU A 186 6.75 16.23 3.72
CA LEU A 186 7.25 15.58 2.51
C LEU A 186 6.92 14.09 2.45
N LEU A 187 7.05 13.37 3.58
CA LEU A 187 6.68 11.95 3.67
C LEU A 187 5.17 11.78 3.49
N GLY A 188 4.37 12.58 4.22
CA GLY A 188 2.91 12.51 4.15
C GLY A 188 2.34 12.82 2.76
N ILE A 189 2.86 13.82 2.03
CA ILE A 189 2.44 14.07 0.64
C ILE A 189 2.92 12.96 -0.32
N GLY A 190 4.07 12.35 -0.04
CA GLY A 190 4.57 11.19 -0.79
C GLY A 190 3.64 9.97 -0.66
N GLU A 191 3.20 9.68 0.57
CA GLU A 191 2.23 8.62 0.87
C GLU A 191 0.86 8.88 0.23
N ALA A 192 0.35 10.12 0.33
CA ALA A 192 -0.89 10.52 -0.33
C ALA A 192 -0.76 10.37 -1.86
N ALA A 193 0.36 10.78 -2.45
CA ALA A 193 0.60 10.63 -3.89
C ALA A 193 0.61 9.15 -4.31
N MET A 194 1.29 8.28 -3.56
CA MET A 194 1.32 6.85 -3.87
C MET A 194 -0.07 6.22 -3.70
N THR A 195 -0.81 6.60 -2.68
CA THR A 195 -2.18 6.16 -2.42
C THR A 195 -3.11 6.56 -3.57
N LEU A 196 -3.11 7.84 -3.95
CA LEU A 196 -3.85 8.36 -5.09
C LEU A 196 -3.53 7.58 -6.36
N ARG A 197 -2.25 7.26 -6.62
CA ARG A 197 -1.83 6.57 -7.84
C ARG A 197 -2.08 5.07 -7.81
N ALA A 198 -2.14 4.45 -6.63
CA ALA A 198 -2.43 3.03 -6.47
C ALA A 198 -3.93 2.73 -6.52
N PHE A 199 -4.77 3.65 -6.06
CA PHE A 199 -6.21 3.43 -5.89
C PHE A 199 -7.12 4.39 -6.66
N ALA A 200 -6.56 5.30 -7.45
CA ALA A 200 -7.32 6.09 -8.42
C ALA A 200 -8.30 5.24 -9.25
N ASP A 201 -9.50 5.77 -9.37
CA ASP A 201 -10.55 5.20 -10.19
C ASP A 201 -10.77 6.05 -11.44
N LYS A 202 -10.23 5.59 -12.58
CA LYS A 202 -10.37 6.26 -13.87
C LYS A 202 -11.76 6.16 -14.47
N SER A 203 -12.61 5.26 -13.97
CA SER A 203 -14.00 5.14 -14.44
C SER A 203 -14.88 6.29 -13.94
N SER A 204 -14.46 6.95 -12.84
CA SER A 204 -15.17 8.09 -12.27
C SER A 204 -15.13 9.31 -13.20
N PRO A 205 -16.26 10.00 -13.43
CA PRO A 205 -16.28 11.27 -14.15
C PRO A 205 -15.40 12.35 -13.49
N LEU A 206 -15.17 12.27 -12.18
CA LEU A 206 -14.31 13.21 -11.45
C LEU A 206 -12.84 13.08 -11.84
N TYR A 207 -12.42 11.89 -12.31
CA TYR A 207 -11.05 11.63 -12.73
C TYR A 207 -10.61 12.54 -13.90
N ALA A 208 -11.55 12.99 -14.73
CA ALA A 208 -11.28 13.92 -15.82
C ALA A 208 -10.75 15.29 -15.33
N ARG A 209 -11.08 15.68 -14.10
CA ARG A 209 -10.64 16.95 -13.49
C ARG A 209 -9.32 16.78 -12.75
N ASP A 210 -9.27 15.83 -11.82
CA ASP A 210 -8.03 15.41 -11.17
C ASP A 210 -8.17 14.00 -10.61
N MET A 211 -7.04 13.43 -10.16
CA MET A 211 -7.00 12.12 -9.52
C MET A 211 -7.98 12.01 -8.35
N CYS A 212 -8.75 10.93 -8.36
CA CYS A 212 -9.68 10.60 -7.29
C CYS A 212 -9.68 9.09 -7.02
N VAL A 213 -9.84 8.74 -5.75
CA VAL A 213 -9.82 7.36 -5.24
C VAL A 213 -11.19 7.03 -4.67
N ARG A 214 -11.68 5.82 -4.89
CA ARG A 214 -12.90 5.35 -4.22
C ARG A 214 -12.70 5.21 -2.71
N ALA A 215 -13.62 5.77 -1.93
CA ALA A 215 -13.55 5.78 -0.48
C ALA A 215 -13.63 4.36 0.13
N ASP A 216 -14.45 3.48 -0.44
CA ASP A 216 -14.61 2.09 0.01
C ASP A 216 -13.34 1.24 -0.21
N TRP A 217 -12.68 1.38 -1.36
CA TRP A 217 -11.38 0.77 -1.61
C TRP A 217 -10.34 1.21 -0.58
N LEU A 218 -10.27 2.52 -0.32
CA LEU A 218 -9.30 3.06 0.62
C LEU A 218 -9.59 2.60 2.05
N ARG A 219 -10.87 2.48 2.43
CA ARG A 219 -11.27 2.01 3.77
C ARG A 219 -10.80 0.59 4.02
N ILE A 220 -11.03 -0.33 3.08
CA ILE A 220 -10.57 -1.73 3.19
C ILE A 220 -9.04 -1.76 3.26
N TRP A 221 -8.35 -1.07 2.35
CA TRP A 221 -6.89 -1.13 2.31
C TRP A 221 -6.23 -0.54 3.56
N LEU A 222 -6.74 0.57 4.10
CA LEU A 222 -6.15 1.17 5.30
C LEU A 222 -6.50 0.42 6.59
N LYS A 223 -7.71 -0.14 6.71
CA LYS A 223 -8.15 -0.86 7.92
C LYS A 223 -7.64 -2.29 7.99
N GLU A 224 -7.80 -3.01 6.88
CA GLU A 224 -7.54 -4.45 6.83
C GLU A 224 -6.16 -4.75 6.23
N GLU A 225 -5.51 -3.75 5.64
CA GLU A 225 -4.24 -3.90 4.94
C GLU A 225 -4.37 -5.04 3.91
N ARG A 226 -5.44 -4.95 3.12
CA ARG A 226 -5.91 -5.94 2.16
C ARG A 226 -6.25 -5.26 0.84
N PHE A 227 -6.06 -5.98 -0.26
CA PHE A 227 -6.52 -5.51 -1.57
C PHE A 227 -8.04 -5.69 -1.70
N PRO A 228 -8.82 -4.65 -2.06
CA PRO A 228 -10.29 -4.73 -2.17
C PRO A 228 -10.73 -5.33 -3.52
N LEU A 229 -10.30 -6.57 -3.78
CA LEU A 229 -10.53 -7.29 -5.04
C LEU A 229 -12.03 -7.50 -5.30
N GLU A 230 -12.79 -7.78 -4.26
CA GLU A 230 -14.25 -7.97 -4.29
C GLU A 230 -15.01 -6.72 -4.75
N LEU A 231 -14.41 -5.54 -4.61
CA LEU A 231 -14.97 -4.27 -5.07
C LEU A 231 -14.48 -3.89 -6.47
N GLY A 232 -13.81 -4.80 -7.17
CA GLY A 232 -13.27 -4.61 -8.50
C GLY A 232 -11.94 -3.86 -8.53
N TRP A 233 -11.23 -3.72 -7.40
CA TRP A 233 -9.89 -3.14 -7.46
C TRP A 233 -8.91 -4.13 -8.07
N GLU A 234 -8.22 -3.70 -9.12
CA GLU A 234 -7.03 -4.39 -9.62
C GLU A 234 -5.88 -3.40 -9.83
N ASN A 235 -4.63 -3.88 -9.78
CA ASN A 235 -3.44 -3.04 -9.91
C ASN A 235 -2.96 -2.86 -11.36
N ARG A 236 -3.40 -3.72 -12.29
CA ARG A 236 -2.98 -3.76 -13.70
C ARG A 236 -4.09 -3.33 -14.64
N ARG A 237 -4.67 -2.15 -14.36
CA ARG A 237 -5.61 -1.49 -15.27
C ARG A 237 -4.86 -0.82 -16.41
N ASP A 238 -5.51 -0.65 -17.55
CA ASP A 238 -4.90 0.01 -18.69
C ASP A 238 -4.46 1.44 -18.38
N GLY A 239 -3.21 1.75 -18.76
CA GLY A 239 -2.55 3.02 -18.49
C GLY A 239 -2.28 3.30 -17.00
N TYR A 240 -2.31 2.29 -16.13
CA TYR A 240 -2.24 2.43 -14.67
C TYR A 240 -0.86 2.05 -14.10
N LYS A 241 0.21 2.53 -14.76
CA LYS A 241 1.59 2.30 -14.31
C LYS A 241 2.05 3.45 -13.40
N ILE A 242 2.50 3.13 -12.19
CA ILE A 242 3.06 4.14 -11.28
C ILE A 242 4.53 4.37 -11.64
N THR A 243 4.76 5.42 -12.43
CA THR A 243 6.09 5.82 -12.90
C THR A 243 6.71 6.91 -12.04
N LEU A 244 8.04 7.02 -12.09
CA LEU A 244 8.81 8.04 -11.40
C LEU A 244 8.34 9.46 -11.77
N PHE A 245 8.23 9.75 -13.07
CA PHE A 245 7.74 11.05 -13.54
C PHE A 245 6.33 11.35 -13.04
N GLY A 246 5.42 10.39 -13.11
CA GLY A 246 4.06 10.63 -12.68
C GLY A 246 3.94 10.82 -11.16
N ILE A 247 4.79 10.17 -10.34
CA ILE A 247 4.71 10.32 -8.89
C ILE A 247 5.24 11.69 -8.50
N PHE A 248 6.32 12.17 -9.13
CA PHE A 248 6.82 13.52 -8.95
C PHE A 248 5.76 14.56 -9.34
N ARG A 249 5.05 14.36 -10.45
CA ARG A 249 3.93 15.23 -10.84
C ARG A 249 2.81 15.25 -9.79
N THR A 250 2.42 14.11 -9.24
CA THR A 250 1.37 14.04 -8.20
C THR A 250 1.84 14.68 -6.89
N ILE A 251 3.08 14.43 -6.45
CA ILE A 251 3.67 15.07 -5.27
C ILE A 251 3.70 16.59 -5.45
N TRP A 252 4.11 17.08 -6.61
CA TRP A 252 4.13 18.52 -6.90
C TRP A 252 2.74 19.16 -6.83
N LYS A 253 1.71 18.47 -7.37
CA LYS A 253 0.32 18.93 -7.26
C LYS A 253 -0.13 19.00 -5.80
N LEU A 254 0.11 17.95 -5.02
CA LEU A 254 -0.21 17.93 -3.59
C LEU A 254 0.51 19.04 -2.83
N TYR A 255 1.81 19.20 -3.05
CA TYR A 255 2.60 20.27 -2.44
C TYR A 255 2.03 21.66 -2.72
N ARG A 256 1.63 21.92 -3.97
CA ARG A 256 0.98 23.19 -4.35
C ARG A 256 -0.37 23.37 -3.65
N ALA A 257 -1.20 22.34 -3.63
CA ALA A 257 -2.51 22.39 -2.99
C ALA A 257 -2.39 22.63 -1.48
N THR A 258 -1.50 21.89 -0.79
CA THR A 258 -1.27 22.06 0.64
C THR A 258 -0.71 23.45 0.98
N ASN A 259 0.15 24.01 0.12
CA ASN A 259 0.66 25.37 0.32
C ASN A 259 -0.41 26.44 0.09
N ALA A 260 -1.28 26.27 -0.91
CA ALA A 260 -2.40 27.18 -1.12
C ALA A 260 -3.31 27.23 0.13
N ILE A 261 -3.67 26.06 0.68
CA ILE A 261 -4.47 25.95 1.90
C ILE A 261 -3.77 26.60 3.10
N LYS A 262 -2.47 26.33 3.30
CA LYS A 262 -1.69 26.94 4.39
C LYS A 262 -1.63 28.46 4.27
N ASN A 263 -1.46 28.98 3.05
CA ASN A 263 -1.43 30.42 2.80
C ASN A 263 -2.80 31.07 3.05
N GLU A 264 -3.89 30.47 2.59
CA GLU A 264 -5.24 30.94 2.87
C GLU A 264 -5.53 31.01 4.37
N LYS A 265 -5.12 30.00 5.14
CA LYS A 265 -5.22 30.05 6.61
C LYS A 265 -4.42 31.20 7.22
N SER A 266 -3.20 31.45 6.74
CA SER A 266 -2.34 32.53 7.26
C SER A 266 -2.87 33.94 6.97
N ILE A 267 -3.67 34.11 5.91
CA ILE A 267 -4.30 35.40 5.57
C ILE A 267 -5.54 35.66 6.45
N ASN A 268 -6.21 34.59 6.88
CA ASN A 268 -7.46 34.65 7.65
C ASN A 268 -7.25 34.61 9.18
N GLN A 269 -6.00 34.61 9.66
CA GLN A 269 -5.61 34.70 11.08
C GLN A 269 -5.06 36.09 11.39
#